data_AF-B1WN77-F1
#
_entry.id   AF-B1WN77-F1
#
_cell.length_a   1.000
_cell.length_b   1.000
_cell.length_c   1.000
_cell.angle_alpha   90.00
_cell.angle_beta   90.00
_cell.angle_gamma   90.00
#
_symmetry.space_group_name_H-M   'P 1'
#
loop_
_entity.id
_entity.type
_entity.pdbx_description
1 polymer ?
#
loop_
_entity_poly.entity_id
_entity_poly.type
_entity_poly.pdbx_seq_one_letter_code
_entity_poly.pdbx_strand_id
1 'polypeptide(L)' 'MTISKAYQRDILGLAFIISSVLATLYILLDISALFAYLNHEEKIASIFIHESIYFLIFLIPPYFIAKYMNRKDTIK' A
#
# COMPACT_ATOMS: atom_id res chain seq x y z
N MET A 1 -13.77 -26.64 -9.40
CA MET A 1 -13.15 -25.45 -8.77
C MET A 1 -12.74 -25.85 -7.36
N THR A 2 -11.45 -26.02 -7.05
CA THR A 2 -11.01 -26.52 -5.73
C THR A 2 -11.02 -25.39 -4.70
N ILE A 3 -11.62 -25.63 -3.52
CA ILE A 3 -11.84 -24.66 -2.43
C ILE A 3 -10.58 -23.84 -2.08
N SER A 4 -9.39 -24.47 -2.14
CA SER A 4 -8.09 -23.83 -1.92
C SER A 4 -7.81 -22.64 -2.85
N LYS A 5 -8.22 -22.70 -4.11
CA LYS A 5 -7.99 -21.60 -5.08
C LYS A 5 -8.89 -20.39 -4.82
N ALA A 6 -10.09 -20.61 -4.28
CA ALA A 6 -11.00 -19.53 -3.90
C ALA A 6 -10.49 -18.79 -2.66
N TYR A 7 -10.06 -19.52 -1.63
CA TYR A 7 -9.50 -18.96 -0.41
C TYR A 7 -8.22 -18.16 -0.65
N GLN A 8 -7.34 -18.66 -1.53
CA GLN A 8 -6.14 -17.93 -1.94
C GLN A 8 -6.47 -16.60 -2.63
N ARG A 9 -7.52 -16.56 -3.47
CA ARG A 9 -7.96 -15.33 -4.13
C ARG A 9 -8.50 -14.32 -3.12
N ASP A 10 -9.27 -14.76 -2.14
CA ASP A 10 -9.84 -13.87 -1.13
C ASP A 10 -8.75 -13.27 -0.23
N ILE A 11 -7.76 -14.07 0.19
CA ILE A 11 -6.59 -13.55 0.93
C ILE A 11 -5.78 -12.56 0.10
N LEU A 12 -5.56 -12.85 -1.19
CA LEU A 12 -4.87 -11.93 -2.10
C LEU A 12 -5.65 -10.60 -2.26
N GLY A 13 -6.97 -10.67 -2.37
CA GLY A 13 -7.83 -9.48 -2.43
C GLY A 13 -7.78 -8.66 -1.14
N LEU A 14 -7.83 -9.31 0.02
CA LEU A 14 -7.71 -8.65 1.32
C LEU A 14 -6.34 -8.00 1.51
N ALA A 15 -5.26 -8.71 1.16
CA ALA A 15 -3.90 -8.18 1.17
C ALA A 15 -3.76 -6.97 0.23
N PHE A 16 -4.39 -6.99 -0.94
CA PHE A 16 -4.42 -5.87 -1.88
C PHE A 16 -5.09 -4.64 -1.26
N ILE A 17 -6.26 -4.81 -0.64
CA ILE A 17 -6.99 -3.70 0.00
C ILE A 17 -6.14 -3.10 1.13
N ILE A 18 -5.60 -3.94 2.02
CA ILE A 18 -4.74 -3.49 3.12
C ILE A 18 -3.54 -2.71 2.57
N SER A 19 -2.84 -3.26 1.57
CA SER A 19 -1.69 -2.60 0.96
C SER A 19 -2.05 -1.28 0.28
N SER A 20 -3.22 -1.18 -0.34
CA SER A 20 -3.71 0.06 -0.96
C SER A 20 -4.03 1.14 0.08
N VAL A 21 -4.61 0.75 1.22
CA VAL A 21 -4.88 1.69 2.34
C VAL A 21 -3.57 2.18 2.94
N LEU A 22 -2.59 1.29 3.16
CA LEU A 22 -1.27 1.66 3.66
C LEU A 22 -0.51 2.57 2.67
N ALA A 23 -0.61 2.32 1.36
CA ALA A 23 -0.05 3.19 0.34
C ALA A 23 -0.69 4.60 0.34
N THR A 24 -2.00 4.68 0.60
CA THR A 24 -2.69 5.97 0.72
C THR A 24 -2.22 6.73 1.96
N LEU A 25 -2.07 6.02 3.09
CA LEU A 25 -1.52 6.57 4.33
C LEU A 25 -0.09 7.09 4.16
N TYR A 26 0.75 6.38 3.41
CA TYR A 26 2.09 6.83 3.04
C TYR A 26 2.07 8.22 2.39
N ILE A 27 1.24 8.39 1.36
CA ILE A 27 1.13 9.65 0.61
C ILE A 27 0.63 10.77 1.53
N LEU A 28 -0.34 10.49 2.39
CA LEU A 28 -0.85 11.43 3.38
C LEU A 28 0.25 11.88 4.36
N LEU A 29 1.04 10.94 4.89
CA LEU A 29 2.16 11.27 5.78
C LEU A 29 3.21 12.14 5.07
N ASP A 30 3.56 11.83 3.82
CA ASP A 30 4.53 12.63 3.05
C ASP A 30 4.02 14.07 2.83
N ILE A 31 2.74 14.25 2.50
CA ILE A 31 2.13 15.57 2.36
C ILE A 31 2.14 16.32 3.71
N SER A 32 1.79 15.65 4.80
CA SER A 32 1.82 16.23 6.15
C SER A 32 3.24 16.59 6.58
N ALA A 33 4.23 15.76 6.25
CA ALA A 33 5.63 16.05 6.51
C ALA A 33 6.12 17.28 5.74
N LEU A 34 5.74 17.40 4.47
CA LEU A 34 6.03 18.57 3.65
C LEU A 34 5.42 19.84 4.27
N PHE A 35 4.16 19.75 4.73
CA PHE A 35 3.49 20.87 5.39
C PHE A 35 4.17 21.25 6.71
N ALA A 36 4.57 20.26 7.52
CA ALA A 36 5.30 20.50 8.77
C ALA A 36 6.67 21.14 8.51
N TYR A 37 7.37 20.70 7.47
CA TYR A 37 8.64 21.29 7.05
C TYR A 37 8.49 22.77 6.66
N LEU A 38 7.44 23.11 5.90
CA LEU A 38 7.11 24.49 5.52
C LEU A 38 6.72 25.36 6.73
N ASN A 39 6.14 24.77 7.78
CA ASN A 39 5.80 25.47 9.02
C ASN A 39 6.98 25.55 10.02
N HIS A 40 8.20 25.15 9.61
CA HIS A 40 9.39 25.06 10.48
C HIS A 40 9.24 24.12 11.68
N GLU A 41 8.27 23.20 11.63
CA GLU A 41 8.06 22.16 12.64
C GLU A 41 8.95 20.94 12.34
N GLU A 42 10.27 21.15 12.37
CA GLU A 42 11.29 20.18 11.92
C GLU A 42 11.20 18.83 12.64
N LYS A 43 10.82 18.87 13.93
CA LYS A 43 10.67 17.66 14.76
C LYS A 43 9.49 16.80 14.30
N ILE A 44 8.38 17.43 13.91
CA ILE A 44 7.18 16.74 13.41
C ILE A 44 7.43 16.23 12.00
N ALA A 45 8.06 17.04 11.14
CA ALA A 45 8.43 16.64 9.79
C ALA A 45 9.35 15.41 9.78
N SER A 46 10.36 15.38 10.65
CA SER A 46 11.29 14.25 10.75
C SER A 46 10.61 12.96 11.22
N ILE A 47 9.64 13.05 12.14
CA ILE A 47 8.89 11.87 12.61
C ILE A 47 8.03 11.31 11.47
N PHE A 48 7.30 12.16 10.76
CA PHE A 48 6.44 11.72 9.67
C PHE A 48 7.22 11.11 8.49
N ILE A 49 8.39 11.65 8.13
CA ILE A 49 9.24 11.02 7.10
C ILE A 49 9.78 9.67 7.58
N HIS A 50 10.18 9.57 8.85
CA HIS A 50 10.69 8.30 9.37
C HIS A 50 9.60 7.22 9.42
N GLU A 51 8.37 7.58 9.78
CA GLU A 51 7.22 6.67 9.74
C GLU A 51 6.80 6.33 8.30
N SER A 52 6.84 7.29 7.36
CA SER A 52 6.45 7.04 5.97
C SER A 52 7.31 5.97 5.31
N ILE A 53 8.61 5.89 5.64
CA ILE A 53 9.53 4.86 5.11
C ILE A 53 9.02 3.43 5.36
N TYR A 54 8.37 3.16 6.50
CA TYR A 54 7.83 1.83 6.79
C TYR A 54 6.64 1.46 5.88
N PHE A 55 5.91 2.45 5.38
CA PHE A 55 4.79 2.22 4.48
C PHE A 55 5.22 2.06 3.01
N LEU A 56 6.45 2.46 2.65
CA LEU A 56 6.98 2.34 1.29
C LEU A 56 7.04 0.88 0.79
N ILE A 57 7.28 -0.07 1.69
CA ILE A 57 7.31 -1.51 1.34
C ILE A 57 5.93 -2.03 0.90
N PHE A 58 4.84 -1.36 1.30
CA PHE A 58 3.46 -1.70 0.93
C PHE A 58 3.02 -1.06 -0.40
N LEU A 59 3.90 -0.33 -1.09
CA LEU A 59 3.62 0.20 -2.43
C LEU A 59 3.81 -0.85 -3.54
N ILE A 60 4.64 -1.87 -3.30
CA ILE A 60 5.00 -2.92 -4.26
C ILE A 60 3.89 -4.01 -4.39
N PRO A 61 3.33 -4.55 -3.28
CA PRO A 61 2.33 -5.61 -3.34
C PRO A 61 1.05 -5.30 -4.16
N PRO A 62 0.46 -4.09 -4.13
CA PRO A 62 -0.79 -3.82 -4.83
C PRO A 62 -0.64 -4.02 -6.34
N TYR A 63 0.46 -3.53 -6.91
CA TYR A 63 0.71 -3.61 -8.35
C TYR A 63 0.87 -5.06 -8.83
N PHE A 64 1.60 -5.88 -8.07
CA PHE A 64 1.79 -7.29 -8.41
C PHE A 64 0.52 -8.12 -8.21
N ILE A 65 -0.27 -7.85 -7.16
CA ILE A 65 -1.51 -8.58 -6.91
C ILE A 65 -2.58 -8.25 -7.96
N ALA A 66 -2.74 -6.97 -8.33
CA ALA A 66 -3.65 -6.55 -9.40
C ALA A 66 -3.28 -7.21 -10.75
N LYS A 67 -1.98 -7.25 -11.07
CA LYS A 67 -1.47 -7.92 -12.27
C LYS A 67 -1.70 -9.44 -12.23
N TYR A 68 -1.58 -10.06 -11.07
CA TYR A 68 -1.81 -11.51 -10.90
C TYR A 68 -3.30 -11.89 -10.97
N MET A 69 -4.19 -11.02 -10.50
CA MET A 69 -5.64 -11.18 -10.67
C MET A 69 -6.06 -11.07 -12.14
N ASN A 70 -5.63 -10.01 -12.85
CA ASN A 70 -5.96 -9.82 -14.27
C ASN A 70 -5.45 -10.95 -15.18
N ARG A 71 -4.34 -11.61 -14.82
CA ARG A 71 -3.77 -12.71 -15.61
C ARG A 71 -4.64 -13.99 -15.59
N LYS A 72 -5.48 -14.18 -14.57
CA LYS A 72 -6.34 -15.36 -14.49
C LYS A 72 -7.60 -15.29 -15.36
N ASP A 73 -8.03 -14.10 -15.76
CA ASP A 73 -9.17 -13.92 -16.69
C ASP A 73 -8.78 -14.12 -18.16
N THR A 74 -7.49 -14.22 -18.49
CA THR A 74 -7.01 -14.35 -19.88
C THR A 74 -6.87 -15.80 -20.36
N ILE A 75 -7.03 -16.81 -19.48
CA ILE A 75 -6.98 -18.21 -19.89
C ILE A 75 -8.42 -18.69 -20.11
N LYS A 76 -8.92 -18.41 -21.32
CA LYS A 76 -10.10 -19.06 -21.90
C LYS A 76 -9.85 -20.56 -22.06
#